data_AF-A0A7C7KN33-F1
#
_entry.id   AF-A0A7C7KN33-F1
#
_cell.length_a   1.000
_cell.length_b   1.000
_cell.length_c   1.000
_cell.angle_alpha   90.00
_cell.angle_beta   90.00
_cell.angle_gamma   90.00
#
_symmetry.space_group_name_H-M   'P 1'
#
loop_
_entity.id
_entity.type
_entity.pdbx_description
1 polymer ?
#
loop_
_entity_poly.entity_id
_entity_poly.type
_entity_poly.pdbx_seq_one_letter_code
_entity_poly.pdbx_strand_id
1 'polypeptide(L)'
;LKTYTEQLQHRLRNTEGCQVTAHLLVPGWTTTGNREHKPGAWLPAQVIDVMLEALDRGDFYIICPDNEVTAEMDHKRMLWAAGDIIENRPPLSRWHKDWADKFDRG
;
A
#
# COMPACT_ATOMS: atom_id res chain seq x y z
N LEU A 1 3.94 -9.77 5.80
CA LEU A 1 2.48 -9.54 5.86
C LEU A 1 1.85 -9.55 4.46
N LYS A 2 2.25 -8.65 3.54
CA LYS A 2 1.85 -8.63 2.11
C LYS A 2 1.84 -10.01 1.44
N THR A 3 2.96 -10.73 1.55
CA THR A 3 3.17 -12.03 0.91
C THR A 3 2.19 -13.12 1.33
N TYR A 4 1.61 -13.05 2.53
CA TYR A 4 0.59 -14.00 2.96
C TYR A 4 -0.73 -13.78 2.23
N THR A 5 -1.16 -12.53 2.09
CA THR A 5 -2.38 -12.17 1.36
C THR A 5 -2.25 -12.48 -0.13
N GLU A 6 -1.07 -12.27 -0.72
CA GLU A 6 -0.77 -12.65 -2.11
C GLU A 6 -0.93 -14.15 -2.33
N GLN A 7 -0.33 -14.98 -1.47
CA GLN A 7 -0.43 -16.43 -1.55
C GLN A 7 -1.87 -16.92 -1.36
N LEU A 8 -2.61 -16.31 -0.44
CA LEU A 8 -4.02 -16.63 -0.21
C LEU A 8 -4.85 -16.31 -1.46
N GLN A 9 -4.75 -15.09 -2.00
CA GLN A 9 -5.50 -14.70 -3.20
C GLN A 9 -5.12 -15.59 -4.39
N HIS A 10 -3.83 -15.90 -4.55
CA HIS A 10 -3.35 -16.82 -5.56
C HIS A 10 -4.01 -18.20 -5.46
N ARG A 11 -4.14 -18.76 -4.25
CA ARG A 11 -4.83 -20.04 -4.06
C ARG A 11 -6.32 -19.95 -4.37
N LEU A 12 -7.00 -18.93 -3.85
CA LEU A 12 -8.45 -18.77 -4.01
C LEU A 12 -8.85 -18.61 -5.48
N ARG A 13 -8.18 -17.72 -6.22
CA ARG A 13 -8.50 -17.47 -7.65
C ARG A 13 -8.29 -18.69 -8.57
N ASN A 14 -7.49 -19.66 -8.13
CA ASN A 14 -7.19 -20.89 -8.87
C ASN A 14 -7.99 -22.10 -8.36
N THR A 15 -8.87 -21.93 -7.36
CA THR A 15 -9.73 -23.00 -6.86
C THR A 15 -11.03 -23.01 -7.66
N GLU A 16 -11.35 -24.14 -8.29
CA GLU A 16 -12.58 -24.28 -9.09
C GLU A 16 -13.82 -23.99 -8.25
N GLY A 17 -14.75 -23.19 -8.79
CA GLY A 17 -15.99 -22.81 -8.12
C GLY A 17 -15.82 -21.90 -6.89
N CYS A 18 -14.62 -21.39 -6.60
CA CYS A 18 -14.38 -20.56 -5.43
C CYS A 18 -15.21 -19.26 -5.47
N GLN A 19 -16.00 -19.03 -4.42
CA GLN A 19 -16.89 -17.87 -4.28
C GLN A 19 -16.31 -16.77 -3.38
N VAL A 20 -15.03 -16.87 -3.00
CA VAL A 20 -14.38 -15.94 -2.09
C VAL A 20 -13.07 -15.43 -2.67
N THR A 21 -12.77 -14.17 -2.42
CA THR A 21 -11.53 -13.51 -2.83
C THR A 21 -10.83 -12.94 -1.59
N ALA A 22 -9.52 -12.71 -1.72
CA ALA A 22 -8.73 -12.02 -0.70
C ALA A 22 -8.15 -10.74 -1.33
N HIS A 23 -8.16 -9.65 -0.57
CA HIS A 23 -7.67 -8.34 -1.00
C HIS A 23 -6.76 -7.77 0.10
N LEU A 24 -5.74 -7.00 -0.29
CA LEU A 24 -4.81 -6.37 0.62
C LEU A 24 -5.13 -4.88 0.77
N LEU A 25 -5.78 -4.52 1.88
CA LEU A 25 -5.97 -3.14 2.29
C LEU A 25 -4.71 -2.60 2.97
N VAL A 26 -4.17 -1.50 2.44
CA VAL A 26 -3.08 -0.73 3.02
C VAL A 26 -3.63 0.66 3.35
N PRO A 27 -4.12 0.87 4.59
CA PRO A 27 -4.62 2.17 4.98
C PRO A 27 -3.45 3.16 5.15
N GLY A 28 -3.69 4.42 4.80
CA GLY A 28 -2.84 5.54 5.20
C GLY A 28 -2.94 5.81 6.70
N TRP A 29 -2.35 6.91 7.16
CA TRP A 29 -2.47 7.31 8.57
C TRP A 29 -3.94 7.57 8.93
N THR A 30 -4.52 6.66 9.73
CA THR A 30 -5.96 6.67 10.02
C THR A 30 -6.20 6.77 11.53
N THR A 31 -7.10 7.66 11.93
CA THR A 31 -7.58 7.75 13.31
C THR A 31 -8.53 6.59 13.59
N THR A 32 -8.22 5.72 14.54
CA THR A 32 -9.05 4.55 14.87
C THR A 32 -9.33 4.44 16.37
N GLY A 33 -10.40 3.73 16.73
CA GLY A 33 -10.83 3.54 18.12
C GLY A 33 -11.22 4.85 18.79
N ASN A 34 -10.89 4.99 20.08
CA ASN A 34 -11.23 6.17 20.88
C ASN A 34 -10.15 7.26 20.85
N ARG A 35 -9.29 7.28 19.82
CA ARG A 35 -8.23 8.28 19.70
C ARG A 35 -8.82 9.60 19.21
N GLU A 36 -8.32 10.71 19.75
CA GLU A 36 -8.62 12.04 19.22
C GLU A 36 -8.09 12.15 17.79
N HIS A 37 -8.90 12.74 16.92
CA HIS A 37 -8.55 12.95 15.52
C HIS A 37 -7.39 13.93 15.38
N LYS A 38 -6.45 13.62 14.50
CA LYS A 38 -5.29 14.46 14.22
C LYS A 38 -5.36 15.03 12.81
N PRO A 39 -5.03 16.32 12.61
CA PRO A 39 -4.90 16.89 11.27
C PRO A 39 -3.96 16.04 10.40
N GLY A 40 -4.37 15.77 9.16
CA GLY A 40 -3.62 14.92 8.23
C GLY A 40 -4.03 13.45 8.25
N ALA A 41 -4.52 12.93 9.37
CA ALA A 41 -5.03 11.56 9.43
C ALA A 41 -6.39 11.44 8.74
N TRP A 42 -6.69 10.27 8.18
CA TRP A 42 -8.00 9.91 7.68
C TRP A 42 -8.94 9.46 8.80
N LEU A 43 -10.24 9.59 8.56
CA LEU A 43 -11.29 8.93 9.34
C LEU A 43 -11.51 7.50 8.82
N PRO A 44 -11.97 6.55 9.66
CA PRO A 44 -12.23 5.18 9.22
C PRO A 44 -13.23 5.09 8.07
N ALA A 45 -14.24 5.98 8.04
CA ALA A 45 -15.24 6.03 6.98
C ALA A 45 -14.60 6.27 5.60
N GLN A 46 -13.61 7.15 5.51
CA GLN A 46 -12.92 7.44 4.24
C GLN A 46 -12.14 6.23 3.72
N VAL A 47 -11.52 5.47 4.63
CA VAL A 47 -10.84 4.21 4.29
C VAL A 47 -11.85 3.18 3.78
N ILE A 48 -13.02 3.09 4.43
CA ILE A 48 -14.10 2.18 4.03
C ILE A 48 -14.62 2.53 2.63
N ASP A 49 -14.85 3.81 2.34
CA ASP A 49 -15.35 4.24 1.04
C ASP A 49 -14.38 3.83 -0.10
N VAL A 50 -13.09 4.11 0.06
CA VAL A 50 -12.04 3.68 -0.90
C VAL A 50 -11.98 2.16 -1.02
N MET A 51 -12.09 1.45 0.10
CA MET A 51 -12.06 -0.01 0.11
C MET A 51 -13.23 -0.59 -0.67
N LEU A 52 -14.45 -0.11 -0.45
CA LEU A 52 -15.65 -0.61 -1.13
C LEU A 52 -15.57 -0.36 -2.64
N GLU A 53 -15.17 0.84 -3.06
CA GLU A 53 -14.99 1.15 -4.49
C GLU A 53 -13.92 0.27 -5.15
N ALA A 54 -12.83 -0.05 -4.44
CA ALA A 54 -11.78 -0.90 -4.95
C ALA A 54 -12.20 -2.38 -5.01
N LEU A 55 -12.99 -2.83 -4.04
CA LEU A 55 -13.59 -4.17 -4.06
C LEU A 55 -14.53 -4.34 -5.25
N ASP A 56 -15.35 -3.34 -5.58
CA ASP A 56 -16.24 -3.36 -6.74
C ASP A 56 -15.47 -3.47 -8.07
N ARG A 57 -14.26 -2.90 -8.15
CA ARG A 57 -13.36 -3.05 -9.31
C ARG A 57 -12.59 -4.37 -9.33
N GLY A 58 -12.60 -5.13 -8.23
CA GLY A 58 -11.82 -6.35 -8.08
C GLY A 58 -10.34 -6.12 -7.79
N ASP A 59 -9.94 -4.94 -7.31
CA ASP A 59 -8.55 -4.56 -7.08
C ASP A 59 -7.94 -5.37 -5.92
N PHE A 60 -6.80 -6.04 -6.14
CA PHE A 60 -6.11 -6.77 -5.07
C PHE A 60 -5.37 -5.84 -4.10
N TYR A 61 -4.59 -4.88 -4.61
CA TYR A 61 -3.85 -3.92 -3.80
C TYR A 61 -4.68 -2.66 -3.61
N ILE A 62 -5.29 -2.52 -2.44
CA ILE A 62 -6.12 -1.36 -2.08
C ILE A 62 -5.23 -0.42 -1.27
N ILE A 63 -4.55 0.48 -1.96
CA ILE A 63 -3.65 1.46 -1.34
C ILE A 63 -4.46 2.74 -1.10
N CYS A 64 -4.78 3.01 0.15
CA CYS A 64 -5.44 4.26 0.50
C CYS A 64 -4.42 5.41 0.39
N PRO A 65 -4.78 6.54 -0.24
CA PRO A 65 -3.99 7.75 -0.14
C PRO A 65 -3.78 8.15 1.33
N ASP A 66 -2.72 8.90 1.60
CA ASP A 66 -2.66 9.75 2.78
C ASP A 66 -2.78 11.23 2.34
N ASN A 67 -3.10 12.12 3.28
CA ASN A 67 -3.20 13.55 2.97
C ASN A 67 -1.81 14.23 2.93
N GLU A 68 -0.72 13.49 3.04
CA GLU A 68 0.64 14.02 3.09
C GLU A 68 1.41 13.81 1.78
N VAL A 69 1.05 12.79 0.99
CA VAL A 69 1.68 12.47 -0.29
C VAL A 69 0.68 12.10 -1.37
N THR A 70 1.04 12.42 -2.62
CA THR A 70 0.23 12.07 -3.78
C THR A 70 0.39 10.59 -4.12
N ALA A 71 -0.59 10.00 -4.80
CA ALA A 71 -0.49 8.63 -5.33
C ALA A 71 0.74 8.45 -6.25
N GLU A 72 1.11 9.49 -6.99
CA GLU A 72 2.32 9.50 -7.82
C GLU A 72 3.59 9.34 -6.97
N MET A 73 3.68 10.07 -5.84
CA MET A 73 4.82 9.95 -4.91
C MET A 73 4.89 8.55 -4.30
N ASP A 74 3.75 7.95 -3.95
CA ASP A 74 3.73 6.58 -3.44
C ASP A 74 4.16 5.56 -4.50
N HIS A 75 3.71 5.70 -5.75
CA HIS A 75 4.18 4.85 -6.84
C HIS A 75 5.69 4.97 -7.04
N LYS A 76 6.25 6.20 -7.02
CA LYS A 76 7.70 6.41 -7.09
C LYS A 76 8.43 5.72 -5.94
N ARG A 77 7.92 5.82 -4.71
CA ARG A 77 8.50 5.17 -3.53
C ARG A 77 8.44 3.64 -3.62
N MET A 78 7.33 3.09 -4.09
CA MET A 78 7.18 1.65 -4.29
C MET A 78 8.15 1.14 -5.37
N LEU A 79 8.26 1.87 -6.49
CA LEU A 79 9.21 1.55 -7.55
C LEU A 79 10.66 1.59 -7.04
N TRP A 80 11.01 2.63 -6.27
CA TRP A 80 12.32 2.75 -5.66
C TRP A 80 12.65 1.59 -4.73
N ALA A 81 11.71 1.22 -3.85
CA ALA A 81 11.87 0.09 -2.94
C ALA A 81 11.99 -1.26 -3.67
N ALA A 82 11.31 -1.45 -4.80
CA ALA A 82 11.53 -2.62 -5.65
C ALA A 82 12.95 -2.61 -6.25
N GLY A 83 13.46 -1.44 -6.63
CA GLY A 83 14.83 -1.23 -7.10
C GLY A 83 15.89 -1.62 -6.05
N ASP A 84 15.62 -1.41 -4.76
CA ASP A 84 16.52 -1.86 -3.69
C ASP A 84 16.78 -3.37 -3.77
N ILE A 85 15.75 -4.15 -4.08
CA ILE A 85 15.84 -5.60 -4.21
C ILE A 85 16.56 -5.98 -5.51
N ILE A 86 16.16 -5.37 -6.63
CA ILE A 86 16.67 -5.70 -7.97
C ILE A 86 18.18 -5.42 -8.09
N GLU A 87 18.62 -4.29 -7.55
CA GLU A 87 20.00 -3.83 -7.66
C GLU A 87 20.85 -4.15 -6.42
N ASN A 88 20.27 -4.89 -5.46
CA ASN A 88 20.92 -5.23 -4.19
C ASN A 88 21.46 -3.98 -3.46
N ARG A 89 20.65 -2.91 -3.42
CA ARG A 89 20.96 -1.68 -2.68
C ARG A 89 20.74 -1.93 -1.18
N PRO A 90 21.29 -1.07 -0.30
CA PRO A 90 20.95 -1.13 1.13
C PRO A 90 19.44 -1.03 1.34
N PRO A 91 18.86 -1.75 2.33
CA PRO A 91 17.43 -1.67 2.60
C PRO A 91 17.03 -0.24 2.99
N LEU A 92 15.90 0.22 2.45
CA LEU A 92 15.38 1.56 2.64
C LEU A 92 16.34 2.64 2.09
N SER A 93 16.90 2.39 0.89
CA SER A 93 17.99 3.21 0.35
C SER A 93 17.61 4.67 0.13
N ARG A 94 16.32 5.00 0.04
CA ARG A 94 15.83 6.39 -0.04
C ARG A 94 16.25 7.28 1.14
N TRP A 95 16.62 6.70 2.27
CA TRP A 95 17.16 7.42 3.43
C TRP A 95 18.63 7.12 3.70
N HIS A 96 19.25 6.28 2.88
CA HIS A 96 20.66 5.96 3.02
C HIS A 96 21.51 7.11 2.48
N LYS A 97 22.51 7.56 3.24
CA LYS A 97 23.37 8.72 2.91
C LYS A 97 23.93 8.68 1.48
N ASP A 98 24.26 7.50 0.96
CA ASP A 98 24.87 7.34 -0.36
C ASP A 98 23.84 7.16 -1.51
N TRP A 99 22.54 7.16 -1.20
CA TRP A 99 21.46 6.86 -2.15
C TRP A 99 20.30 7.87 -2.12
N ALA A 100 20.09 8.62 -1.03
CA ALA A 100 19.01 9.59 -0.89
C ALA A 100 18.99 10.61 -2.04
N ASP A 101 20.16 11.18 -2.38
CA ASP A 101 20.29 12.12 -3.51
C ASP A 101 19.84 11.54 -4.85
N LYS A 102 19.98 10.22 -5.05
CA LYS A 102 19.55 9.55 -6.28
C LYS A 102 18.03 9.36 -6.30
N PHE A 103 17.41 9.17 -5.14
CA PHE A 103 15.95 9.12 -5.00
C PHE A 103 15.34 10.50 -5.30
N ASP A 104 15.90 11.57 -4.73
CA ASP A 104 15.34 12.93 -4.87
C ASP A 104 15.43 13.48 -6.31
N ARG A 105 16.30 12.92 -7.14
CA ARG A 105 16.48 13.33 -8.55
C ARG A 105 15.62 12.53 -9.56
N GLY A 106 14.89 11.51 -9.12
CA GLY A 106 14.03 10.65 -9.97
C GLY A 106 12.55 10.91 -9.80
#